data_AF-A0A819BFF7-F1
#
_entry.id   AF-A0A819BFF7-F1
#
_cell.length_a   1.000
_cell.length_b   1.000
_cell.length_c   1.000
_cell.angle_alpha   90.00
_cell.angle_beta   90.00
_cell.angle_gamma   90.00
#
_symmetry.space_group_name_H-M   'P 1'
#
loop_
_entity.id
_entity.type
_entity.pdbx_description
1 polymer ?
#
loop_
_entity_poly.entity_id
_entity_poly.type
_entity_poly.pdbx_seq_one_letter_code
_entity_poly.pdbx_strand_id
1 'polypeptide(L)'
;MKSKDIQNVVLCMTDDGISSLHIAKELRKVANERTVRRWQHLYRSVGTIDLKIPPGRRSARKLTNSLDVSKGTIGRIIHDDLHLHVYHVKIQQNLKDEHKQARVSFAYWVRKSLRKQDQNKNRIF
;
A
#
# COMPACT_ATOMS: atom_id res chain seq x y z
N MET A 1 -2.69 -4.19 -31.16
CA MET A 1 -3.59 -4.55 -30.04
C MET A 1 -3.67 -3.38 -29.08
N LYS A 2 -4.85 -2.93 -28.63
CA LYS A 2 -4.96 -1.78 -27.71
C LYS A 2 -4.63 -2.24 -26.28
N SER A 3 -4.21 -1.31 -25.40
CA SER A 3 -3.87 -1.61 -23.99
C SER A 3 -5.01 -2.28 -23.22
N LYS A 4 -6.26 -2.01 -23.59
CA LYS A 4 -7.46 -2.59 -22.96
C LYS A 4 -7.62 -4.07 -23.30
N ASP A 5 -7.36 -4.44 -24.54
CA ASP A 5 -7.47 -5.82 -25.03
C ASP A 5 -6.42 -6.71 -24.33
N ILE A 6 -5.19 -6.20 -24.17
CA ILE A 6 -4.12 -6.91 -23.45
C ILE A 6 -4.51 -7.14 -21.98
N GLN A 7 -5.14 -6.15 -21.34
CA GLN A 7 -5.61 -6.29 -19.95
C GLN A 7 -6.70 -7.36 -19.85
N ASN A 8 -7.66 -7.38 -20.77
CA ASN A 8 -8.71 -8.40 -20.79
C ASN A 8 -8.13 -9.82 -20.96
N VAL A 9 -7.14 -9.99 -21.84
CA VAL A 9 -6.45 -11.28 -22.00
C VAL A 9 -5.75 -11.70 -20.70
N VAL A 10 -5.05 -10.78 -20.03
CA VAL A 10 -4.41 -11.06 -18.73
C VAL A 10 -5.45 -11.44 -17.68
N LEU A 11 -6.62 -10.79 -17.67
CA LEU A 11 -7.71 -11.10 -16.73
C LEU A 11 -8.23 -12.52 -16.92
N CYS A 12 -8.63 -12.89 -18.15
CA CYS A 12 -9.14 -14.23 -18.44
C CYS A 12 -8.12 -15.30 -18.05
N MET A 13 -6.86 -15.16 -18.45
CA MET A 13 -5.81 -16.11 -18.10
C MET A 13 -5.55 -16.18 -16.58
N THR A 14 -5.82 -15.10 -15.84
CA THR A 14 -5.68 -15.08 -14.39
C THR A 14 -6.84 -15.76 -13.69
N ASP A 15 -8.06 -15.62 -14.22
CA ASP A 15 -9.24 -16.38 -13.77
C ASP A 15 -9.05 -17.88 -14.04
N ASP A 16 -8.41 -18.23 -15.15
CA ASP A 16 -8.01 -19.61 -15.49
C ASP A 16 -6.86 -20.15 -14.61
N GLY A 17 -6.37 -19.36 -13.65
CA GLY A 17 -5.32 -19.77 -12.71
C GLY A 17 -3.90 -19.80 -13.28
N ILE A 18 -3.67 -19.23 -14.46
CA ILE A 18 -2.39 -19.27 -15.14
C ILE A 18 -1.36 -18.36 -14.43
N SER A 19 -0.12 -18.86 -14.31
CA SER A 19 1.01 -18.13 -13.73
C SER A 19 1.40 -16.89 -14.54
N SER A 20 1.78 -15.81 -13.86
CA SER A 20 2.27 -14.56 -14.49
C SER A 20 3.41 -14.78 -15.50
N LEU A 21 4.29 -15.75 -15.23
CA LEU A 21 5.41 -16.08 -16.11
C LEU A 21 4.91 -16.64 -17.45
N HIS A 22 3.88 -17.50 -17.40
CA HIS A 22 3.31 -18.14 -18.58
C HIS A 22 2.54 -17.13 -19.43
N ILE A 23 1.73 -16.28 -18.78
CA ILE A 23 1.03 -15.17 -19.43
C ILE A 23 2.00 -14.19 -20.10
N ALA A 24 3.14 -13.87 -19.45
CA ALA A 24 4.13 -12.99 -20.05
C ALA A 24 4.87 -13.60 -21.25
N LYS A 25 5.04 -14.93 -21.27
CA LYS A 25 5.59 -15.66 -22.42
C LYS A 25 4.62 -15.64 -23.60
N GLU A 26 3.33 -15.84 -23.34
CA GLU A 26 2.22 -15.71 -24.30
C GLU A 26 2.15 -14.29 -24.89
N LEU A 27 2.22 -13.25 -24.04
CA LEU A 27 2.17 -11.84 -24.43
C LEU A 27 3.49 -11.28 -24.98
N ARG A 28 4.34 -12.14 -25.55
CA ARG A 28 5.67 -11.86 -26.10
C ARG A 28 5.89 -10.40 -26.54
N LYS A 29 6.85 -9.71 -25.92
CA LYS A 29 7.25 -8.29 -26.16
C LYS A 29 6.19 -7.21 -25.88
N VAL A 30 4.96 -7.57 -25.54
CA VAL A 30 3.87 -6.62 -25.25
C VAL A 30 3.81 -6.25 -23.77
N ALA A 31 4.00 -7.22 -22.88
CA ALA A 31 4.07 -7.01 -21.44
C ALA A 31 5.15 -7.89 -20.82
N ASN A 32 5.93 -7.34 -19.88
CA ASN A 32 6.89 -8.14 -19.12
C ASN A 32 6.18 -8.83 -17.93
N GLU A 33 6.81 -9.90 -17.42
CA GLU A 33 6.30 -10.65 -16.27
C GLU A 33 6.02 -9.75 -15.07
N ARG A 34 6.87 -8.75 -14.84
CA ARG A 34 6.69 -7.80 -13.72
C ARG A 34 5.40 -6.99 -13.83
N THR A 35 5.02 -6.60 -15.05
CA THR A 35 3.78 -5.88 -15.34
C THR A 35 2.58 -6.79 -15.16
N VAL A 36 2.66 -8.01 -15.72
CA VAL A 36 1.60 -9.03 -15.59
C VAL A 36 1.37 -9.38 -14.11
N ARG A 37 2.44 -9.67 -13.36
CA ARG A 37 2.37 -9.96 -11.91
C ARG A 37 1.74 -8.82 -11.12
N ARG A 38 2.08 -7.57 -11.45
CA ARG A 38 1.48 -6.39 -10.83
C ARG A 38 -0.02 -6.30 -11.15
N TRP A 39 -0.43 -6.60 -12.38
CA TRP A 39 -1.84 -6.61 -12.79
C TRP A 39 -2.63 -7.74 -12.12
N GLN A 40 -2.09 -8.96 -12.06
CA GLN A 40 -2.71 -10.06 -11.32
C GLN A 40 -2.92 -9.69 -9.85
N HIS A 41 -1.93 -9.05 -9.23
CA HIS A 41 -2.06 -8.63 -7.85
C HIS A 41 -3.14 -7.57 -7.64
N LEU A 42 -3.21 -6.56 -8.52
CA LEU A 42 -4.26 -5.54 -8.51
C LEU A 42 -5.65 -6.13 -8.72
N TYR A 43 -5.78 -7.06 -9.68
CA TYR A 43 -7.05 -7.72 -9.95
C TYR A 43 -7.51 -8.57 -8.76
N ARG A 44 -6.61 -9.35 -8.16
CA ARG A 44 -6.95 -10.15 -6.97
C ARG A 44 -7.30 -9.33 -5.74
N SER A 45 -6.81 -8.08 -5.64
CA SER A 45 -7.08 -7.22 -4.48
C SER A 45 -8.28 -6.28 -4.67
N VAL A 46 -8.54 -5.78 -5.88
CA VAL A 46 -9.55 -4.74 -6.16
C VAL A 46 -10.64 -5.24 -7.14
N GLY A 47 -10.45 -6.38 -7.78
CA GLY A 47 -11.37 -6.92 -8.80
C GLY A 47 -11.25 -6.24 -10.17
N THR A 48 -10.34 -5.28 -10.33
CA THR A 48 -10.12 -4.58 -11.60
C THR A 48 -8.65 -4.19 -11.79
N ILE A 49 -8.20 -4.13 -13.05
CA ILE A 49 -6.91 -3.53 -13.41
C ILE A 49 -7.16 -2.05 -13.73
N ASP A 50 -7.39 -1.23 -12.71
CA ASP A 50 -7.38 0.22 -12.90
C ASP A 50 -5.94 0.75 -12.77
N LEU A 51 -5.37 1.18 -13.91
CA LEU A 51 -4.06 1.80 -13.96
C LEU A 51 -4.09 3.29 -13.62
N LYS A 52 -5.27 3.86 -13.37
CA LYS A 52 -5.38 5.23 -12.87
C LYS A 52 -4.67 5.29 -11.53
N ILE A 53 -3.66 6.16 -11.47
CA ILE A 53 -2.98 6.47 -10.22
C ILE A 53 -4.06 7.02 -9.28
N PRO A 54 -4.25 6.45 -8.08
CA PRO A 54 -5.27 6.93 -7.16
C PRO A 54 -5.06 8.43 -6.91
N PRO A 55 -6.13 9.24 -6.91
CA PRO A 55 -6.05 10.66 -6.60
C PRO A 55 -5.60 10.78 -5.14
N GLY A 56 -4.34 11.16 -4.91
CA GLY A 56 -3.85 11.32 -3.54
C GLY A 56 -2.34 11.37 -3.41
N ARG A 57 -1.57 10.76 -4.32
CA ARG A 57 -0.10 10.88 -4.31
C ARG A 57 0.47 11.27 -5.66
N ARG A 58 0.67 12.58 -5.82
CA ARG A 58 1.46 13.13 -6.92
C ARG A 58 2.79 13.62 -6.37
N SER A 59 3.87 13.24 -7.03
CA SER A 59 5.16 13.87 -6.73
C SER A 59 5.11 15.33 -7.15
N ALA A 60 5.95 16.17 -6.53
CA ALA A 60 6.12 17.55 -6.96
C ALA A 60 6.36 17.63 -8.49
N ARG A 61 7.17 16.73 -9.05
CA ARG A 61 7.40 16.62 -10.50
C ARG A 61 6.13 16.34 -11.32
N LYS A 62 5.21 15.53 -10.82
CA LYS A 62 3.93 15.29 -11.52
C LYS A 62 3.02 16.51 -11.41
N LEU A 63 3.05 17.22 -10.27
CA LEU A 63 2.30 18.45 -10.08
C LEU A 63 2.79 19.56 -11.01
N THR A 64 4.11 19.78 -11.10
CA THR A 64 4.72 20.77 -12.01
C THR A 64 4.27 20.55 -13.44
N ASN A 65 4.31 19.30 -13.92
CA ASN A 65 3.93 18.98 -15.29
C ASN A 65 2.43 19.10 -15.54
N SER A 66 1.59 18.86 -14.52
CA SER A 66 0.13 18.92 -14.67
C SER A 66 -0.46 20.31 -14.50
N LEU A 67 0.22 21.19 -13.75
CA LEU A 67 -0.22 22.54 -13.46
C LEU A 67 0.55 23.59 -14.25
N ASP A 68 1.59 23.17 -14.98
CA ASP A 68 2.55 24.04 -15.69
C ASP A 68 3.20 25.09 -14.76
N VAL A 69 3.61 24.63 -13.58
CA VAL A 69 4.19 25.47 -12.53
C VAL A 69 5.62 25.03 -12.26
N SER A 70 6.50 25.98 -11.93
CA SER A 70 7.88 25.69 -11.58
C SER A 70 7.97 24.78 -10.34
N LYS A 71 9.00 23.93 -10.29
CA LYS A 71 9.27 23.06 -9.12
C LYS A 71 9.49 23.88 -7.84
N GLY A 72 10.11 25.05 -7.94
CA GLY A 72 10.33 25.96 -6.82
C GLY A 72 9.02 26.47 -6.23
N THR A 73 8.09 26.89 -7.09
CA THR A 73 6.76 27.36 -6.68
C THR A 73 5.96 26.25 -5.98
N ILE A 74 5.94 25.03 -6.54
CA ILE A 74 5.31 23.88 -5.89
C ILE A 74 5.95 23.59 -4.53
N GLY A 75 7.28 23.69 -4.42
CA GLY A 75 8.01 23.51 -3.17
C GLY A 75 7.63 24.56 -2.11
N ARG A 76 7.59 25.84 -2.50
CA ARG A 76 7.16 26.96 -1.66
C ARG A 76 5.73 26.75 -1.14
N ILE A 77 4.81 26.38 -2.03
CA ILE A 77 3.42 26.12 -1.63
C ILE A 77 3.33 24.97 -0.62
N ILE A 78 4.03 23.86 -0.88
CA ILE A 78 3.98 22.67 0.00
C ILE A 78 4.60 22.97 1.37
N HIS A 79 5.76 23.60 1.41
CA HIS A 79 6.53 23.75 2.66
C HIS A 79 6.25 25.06 3.41
N ASP A 80 6.07 26.17 2.69
CA ASP A 80 5.95 27.49 3.29
C ASP A 80 4.49 27.91 3.43
N ASP A 81 3.66 27.73 2.39
CA ASP A 81 2.25 28.18 2.45
C ASP A 81 1.35 27.17 3.19
N LEU A 82 1.56 25.87 2.97
CA LEU A 82 0.73 24.81 3.56
C LEU A 82 1.37 24.14 4.78
N HIS A 83 2.64 24.43 5.07
CA HIS A 83 3.40 23.82 6.17
C HIS A 83 3.35 22.28 6.18
N LEU A 84 3.33 21.66 5.00
CA LEU A 84 3.30 20.21 4.87
C LEU A 84 4.72 19.65 4.92
N HIS A 85 4.93 18.76 5.89
CA HIS A 85 6.16 17.99 5.98
C HIS A 85 6.12 16.74 5.10
N VAL A 86 7.30 16.29 4.67
CA VAL A 86 7.43 15.05 3.91
C VAL A 86 7.01 13.88 4.79
N TYR A 87 5.84 13.30 4.51
CA TYR A 87 5.40 12.08 5.19
C TYR A 87 6.27 10.90 4.78
N HIS A 88 7.07 10.40 5.72
CA HIS A 88 7.75 9.12 5.55
C HIS A 88 6.76 7.97 5.74
N VAL A 89 6.59 7.16 4.70
CA VAL A 89 5.82 5.91 4.82
C VAL A 89 6.62 4.95 5.69
N LYS A 90 6.08 4.63 6.86
CA LYS A 90 6.52 3.46 7.61
C LYS A 90 5.66 2.28 7.18
N ILE A 91 6.27 1.29 6.54
CA ILE A 91 5.59 0.03 6.26
C ILE A 91 5.35 -0.64 7.60
N GLN A 92 4.09 -0.74 8.01
CA GLN A 92 3.68 -1.45 9.21
C GLN A 92 3.13 -2.83 8.81
N GLN A 93 3.22 -3.79 9.72
CA GLN A 93 2.59 -5.09 9.52
C GLN A 93 1.07 -4.91 9.43
N ASN A 94 0.45 -5.60 8.47
CA ASN A 94 -1.00 -5.63 8.33
C ASN A 94 -1.62 -6.43 9.49
N LEU A 95 -2.19 -5.75 10.47
CA LEU A 95 -2.78 -6.36 11.64
C LEU A 95 -4.22 -6.79 11.33
N LYS A 96 -4.48 -8.10 11.37
CA LYS A 96 -5.82 -8.66 11.31
C LYS A 96 -6.54 -8.48 12.65
N ASP A 97 -7.86 -8.64 12.66
CA ASP A 97 -8.67 -8.54 13.89
C ASP A 97 -8.25 -9.54 14.97
N GLU A 98 -7.80 -10.73 14.58
CA GLU A 98 -7.20 -11.73 15.49
C GLU A 98 -5.98 -11.17 16.23
N HIS A 99 -5.11 -10.44 15.51
CA HIS A 99 -3.93 -9.83 16.10
C HIS A 99 -4.33 -8.68 17.05
N LYS A 100 -5.41 -7.96 16.72
CA LYS A 100 -5.97 -6.92 17.59
C LYS A 100 -6.46 -7.52 18.90
N GLN A 101 -7.22 -8.61 18.86
CA GLN A 101 -7.70 -9.30 20.05
C GLN A 101 -6.53 -9.79 20.92
N ALA A 102 -5.54 -10.46 20.34
CA ALA A 102 -4.36 -10.93 21.07
C ALA A 102 -3.59 -9.78 21.77
N ARG A 103 -3.41 -8.65 21.08
CA ARG A 103 -2.71 -7.48 21.64
C ARG A 103 -3.50 -6.82 22.77
N VAL A 104 -4.82 -6.76 22.64
CA VAL A 104 -5.70 -6.23 23.70
C VAL A 104 -5.65 -7.14 24.93
N SER A 105 -5.78 -8.46 24.75
CA SER A 105 -5.65 -9.45 25.82
C SER A 105 -4.30 -9.37 26.54
N PHE A 106 -3.22 -9.25 25.77
CA PHE A 106 -1.87 -9.05 26.32
C PHE A 106 -1.77 -7.76 27.14
N ALA A 107 -2.27 -6.62 26.62
CA ALA A 107 -2.25 -5.36 27.35
C ALA A 107 -3.04 -5.42 28.66
N TYR A 108 -4.21 -6.08 28.67
CA TYR A 108 -4.99 -6.31 29.88
C TYR A 108 -4.24 -7.20 30.89
N TRP A 109 -3.57 -8.24 30.41
CA TRP A 109 -2.74 -9.09 31.27
C TRP A 109 -1.57 -8.30 31.86
N VAL A 110 -0.82 -7.55 31.06
CA VAL A 110 0.30 -6.69 31.51
C VAL A 110 -0.16 -5.72 32.59
N ARG A 111 -1.28 -5.03 32.36
CA ARG A 111 -1.87 -4.10 33.34
C ARG A 111 -2.20 -4.79 34.66
N LYS A 112 -2.74 -6.01 34.62
CA LYS A 112 -3.10 -6.79 35.82
C LYS A 112 -1.86 -7.33 36.55
N SER A 113 -0.87 -7.79 35.81
CA SER A 113 0.37 -8.37 36.36
C SER A 113 1.27 -7.32 36.99
N LEU A 114 1.45 -6.16 36.35
CA LEU A 114 2.25 -5.06 36.90
C LEU A 114 1.59 -4.44 38.14
N ARG A 115 0.27 -4.26 38.13
CA ARG A 115 -0.47 -3.74 39.30
C ARG A 115 -0.38 -4.64 40.54
N LYS A 116 -0.24 -5.97 40.35
CA LYS A 116 -0.01 -6.92 41.45
C LYS A 116 1.40 -6.82 42.04
N GLN A 117 2.42 -6.54 41.22
CA GLN A 117 3.78 -6.35 41.70
C GLN A 117 3.92 -5.07 42.53
N ASP A 118 3.27 -3.98 42.13
CA ASP A 118 3.24 -2.73 42.92
C ASP A 118 2.55 -2.92 44.28
N GLN A 119 1.43 -3.66 44.32
CA GLN A 119 0.74 -3.96 45.59
C GLN A 119 1.52 -4.90 46.51
N ASN A 120 2.28 -5.85 45.95
CA ASN A 120 3.14 -6.72 46.75
C ASN A 120 4.37 -6.00 47.31
N LYS A 121 4.92 -5.00 46.60
CA LYS A 121 6.01 -4.16 47.11
C LYS A 121 5.59 -3.33 48.33
N ASN A 122 4.33 -2.87 48.37
CA ASN A 122 3.79 -2.04 49.45
C ASN A 122 3.29 -2.85 50.67
N ARG A 123 3.35 -4.18 50.64
CA ARG A 123 2.95 -5.08 51.74
C ARG A 123 4.12 -5.64 52.54
N ILE A 124 5.35 -5.29 52.17
CA ILE A 124 6.58 -5.66 52.87
C ILE A 124 7.07 -4.43 53.65
N PHE A 125 6.23 -3.94 54.57
CA PHE A 125 6.57 -3.06 55.70
C PHE A 125 5.50 -3.25 56.76
#